data_AF-A0A2W7R354-F1
#
_entry.id   AF-A0A2W7R354-F1
#
_cell.length_a   1.000
_cell.length_b   1.000
_cell.length_c   1.000
_cell.angle_alpha   90.00
_cell.angle_beta   90.00
_cell.angle_gamma   90.00
#
_symmetry.space_group_name_H-M   'P 1'
#
loop_
_entity.id
_entity.type
_entity.pdbx_description
1 polymer ?
#
loop_
_entity_poly.entity_id
_entity_poly.type
_entity_poly.pdbx_seq_one_letter_code
_entity_poly.pdbx_strand_id
1 'polypeptide(L)'
;MLLIIVLFLYSYSYTHITMKNYFSVKSTAGSVIMAALLVMVGCTQFETAEPALDNSQSVEVLNEQANGVFFPNARISYGNVEPVIIDGENNGGNRTCAEVAAAREIPNFQYSSGRINYEGSAFSKPFPAGFTITTDGTNVSWSFTPPPGYCLDAIAFIVKGSNAANVYYYGPDIYEDSRLTSPNNASGGAAGLSNLTICYTLRLCGDVKECFRDETAWAFGSKYITRGNWATYVQYSNVVKTVKLFAGQTYDIGNVTFTPSGDDVEIKIELNEFGRFQDIAENVKIQGYALIPAATNPSPGLFTTHKAKATESPYTVVVPRFNYYGVHVDAARAVECPTD
;
A
#
# COMPACT_ATOMS: atom_id res chain seq x y z
N MET A 1 1.38 19.80 64.13
CA MET A 1 1.85 21.17 63.88
C MET A 1 3.31 21.09 63.51
N LEU A 2 3.69 21.59 62.32
CA LEU A 2 5.03 22.00 61.80
C LEU A 2 6.31 21.34 62.37
N LEU A 3 7.43 21.10 61.69
CA LEU A 3 7.94 21.21 60.31
C LEU A 3 9.48 20.96 60.46
N ILE A 4 10.16 20.56 59.37
CA ILE A 4 11.61 20.75 59.06
C ILE A 4 12.63 19.68 59.53
N ILE A 5 13.07 18.78 58.62
CA ILE A 5 14.31 18.73 57.78
C ILE A 5 15.58 18.35 58.57
N VAL A 6 16.36 17.36 58.06
CA VAL A 6 17.80 17.46 57.68
C VAL A 6 18.51 16.06 57.61
N LEU A 7 19.23 15.87 56.48
CA LEU A 7 20.40 15.00 56.16
C LEU A 7 20.22 13.48 55.94
N PHE A 8 20.66 13.00 54.77
CA PHE A 8 21.92 12.24 54.61
C PHE A 8 22.39 12.27 53.13
N LEU A 9 23.66 12.64 52.93
CA LEU A 9 24.41 12.53 51.68
C LEU A 9 24.99 11.12 51.57
N TYR A 10 24.88 10.48 50.40
CA TYR A 10 25.69 9.32 50.03
C TYR A 10 26.57 9.67 48.83
N SER A 11 27.87 9.62 49.07
CA SER A 11 28.93 9.68 48.06
C SER A 11 29.23 8.28 47.54
N TYR A 12 29.24 8.09 46.22
CA TYR A 12 29.86 6.93 45.58
C TYR A 12 30.99 7.41 44.65
N SER A 13 32.20 6.94 44.94
CA SER A 13 33.41 7.14 44.16
C SER A 13 33.49 6.09 43.05
N TYR A 14 33.78 6.49 41.81
CA TYR A 14 34.19 5.58 40.75
C TYR A 14 35.66 5.81 40.42
N THR A 15 36.43 4.74 40.51
CA THR A 15 37.88 4.68 40.33
C THR A 15 38.25 4.61 38.85
N HIS A 16 39.23 5.41 38.46
CA HIS A 16 39.93 5.36 37.17
C HIS A 16 40.72 4.05 37.01
N ILE A 17 40.59 3.38 35.87
CA ILE A 17 41.59 2.43 35.36
C ILE A 17 42.13 2.96 34.03
N THR A 18 43.40 3.33 34.06
CA THR A 18 44.28 3.60 32.91
C THR A 18 44.76 2.28 32.29
N MET A 19 44.58 2.11 30.97
CA MET A 19 45.37 1.18 30.18
C MET A 19 46.21 1.95 29.16
N LYS A 20 47.52 1.86 29.31
CA LYS A 20 48.52 2.28 28.32
C LYS A 20 49.21 1.01 27.80
N ASN A 21 49.12 0.83 26.48
CA ASN A 21 50.25 0.61 25.58
C ASN A 21 50.97 -0.76 25.50
N TYR A 22 50.91 -1.34 24.28
CA TYR A 22 52.02 -1.57 23.32
C TYR A 22 52.37 -3.02 22.89
N PHE A 23 52.76 -3.11 21.59
CA PHE A 23 53.43 -4.18 20.82
C PHE A 23 52.61 -5.44 20.46
N SER A 24 52.78 -6.13 19.32
CA SER A 24 53.40 -5.90 18.01
C SER A 24 53.13 -7.17 17.19
N VAL A 25 52.78 -7.03 15.92
CA VAL A 25 52.62 -8.13 14.98
C VAL A 25 53.89 -8.30 14.14
N LYS A 26 54.53 -9.47 14.19
CA LYS A 26 55.42 -9.99 13.14
C LYS A 26 55.44 -11.53 13.15
N SER A 27 55.01 -12.10 12.01
CA SER A 27 55.69 -13.14 11.20
C SER A 27 56.57 -14.18 11.91
N THR A 28 56.27 -15.48 11.72
CA THR A 28 57.14 -16.41 10.95
C THR A 28 56.49 -17.79 10.75
N ALA A 29 56.95 -18.43 9.67
CA ALA A 29 56.59 -19.73 9.13
C ALA A 29 56.94 -20.95 10.00
N GLY A 30 56.38 -22.11 9.67
CA GLY A 30 56.89 -23.40 10.15
C GLY A 30 55.96 -24.58 9.89
N SER A 31 56.18 -25.27 8.77
CA SER A 31 55.55 -26.53 8.38
C SER A 31 55.82 -27.66 9.36
N VAL A 32 54.82 -28.53 9.59
CA VAL A 32 55.04 -29.94 9.97
C VAL A 32 54.12 -30.83 9.13
N ILE A 33 54.76 -31.79 8.44
CA ILE A 33 54.19 -32.87 7.63
C ILE A 33 54.20 -34.14 8.49
N MET A 34 53.11 -34.93 8.48
CA MET A 34 53.05 -36.41 8.42
C MET A 34 51.63 -36.84 8.82
N ALA A 35 50.79 -37.31 7.90
CA ALA A 35 50.75 -38.65 7.27
C ALA A 35 49.95 -39.66 8.10
N ALA A 36 48.79 -40.09 7.57
CA ALA A 36 48.38 -41.49 7.49
C ALA A 36 47.07 -41.63 6.70
N LEU A 37 47.17 -42.38 5.60
CA LEU A 37 46.08 -42.92 4.78
C LEU A 37 45.12 -43.81 5.59
N LEU A 38 43.85 -43.84 5.21
CA LEU A 38 43.11 -45.09 5.05
C LEU A 38 42.07 -44.97 3.93
N VAL A 39 42.15 -45.94 3.02
CA VAL A 39 41.38 -46.18 1.80
C VAL A 39 40.04 -46.84 2.13
N MET A 40 39.02 -46.66 1.26
CA MET A 40 38.00 -47.64 0.77
C MET A 40 36.76 -46.85 0.33
N VAL A 41 36.59 -46.51 -0.96
CA VAL A 41 35.93 -47.30 -2.03
C VAL A 41 34.59 -47.91 -1.60
N GLY A 42 33.51 -47.45 -2.23
CA GLY A 42 32.19 -48.07 -2.17
C GLY A 42 31.13 -47.25 -2.90
N CYS A 43 31.09 -47.34 -4.24
CA CYS A 43 29.91 -47.02 -5.02
C CYS A 43 28.89 -48.16 -4.87
N THR A 44 27.65 -47.84 -4.52
CA THR A 44 26.49 -48.62 -4.97
C THR A 44 25.33 -47.68 -5.28
N GLN A 45 24.86 -47.80 -6.51
CA GLN A 45 23.65 -47.23 -7.07
C GLN A 45 22.42 -47.72 -6.27
N PHE A 46 21.42 -46.85 -6.10
CA PHE A 46 20.06 -47.27 -5.78
C PHE A 46 19.12 -46.55 -6.73
N GLU A 47 18.72 -47.27 -7.79
CA GLU A 47 17.53 -46.96 -8.58
C GLU A 47 16.29 -47.56 -7.90
N THR A 48 15.15 -46.95 -8.22
CA THR A 48 13.75 -47.38 -7.97
C THR A 48 13.19 -47.16 -6.57
N ALA A 49 12.27 -46.20 -6.47
CA ALA A 49 10.84 -46.48 -6.40
C ALA A 49 10.05 -45.17 -6.38
N GLU A 50 9.18 -44.98 -7.37
CA GLU A 50 8.11 -44.00 -7.31
C GLU A 50 7.11 -44.40 -6.21
N PRO A 51 6.74 -43.50 -5.29
CA PRO A 51 5.49 -43.66 -4.56
C PRO A 51 4.36 -43.06 -5.39
N ALA A 52 3.46 -43.94 -5.84
CA ALA A 52 2.12 -43.58 -6.26
C ALA A 52 1.44 -42.76 -5.15
N LEU A 53 1.10 -41.51 -5.45
CA LEU A 53 0.26 -40.69 -4.57
C LEU A 53 -1.19 -41.13 -4.78
N ASP A 54 -1.58 -42.01 -3.86
CA ASP A 54 -2.95 -42.40 -3.55
C ASP A 54 -3.82 -41.15 -3.34
N ASN A 55 -4.89 -41.12 -4.13
CA ASN A 55 -5.88 -40.08 -4.21
C ASN A 55 -6.94 -40.35 -3.12
N SER A 56 -6.60 -40.07 -1.86
CA SER A 56 -7.56 -40.14 -0.75
C SER A 56 -7.13 -39.29 0.45
N GLN A 57 -7.06 -37.97 0.26
CA GLN A 57 -7.24 -37.06 1.39
C GLN A 57 -8.38 -36.10 1.09
N SER A 58 -9.51 -36.39 1.72
CA SER A 58 -10.56 -35.42 2.02
C SER A 58 -9.93 -34.20 2.67
N VAL A 59 -9.79 -33.14 1.90
CA VAL A 59 -9.50 -31.80 2.43
C VAL A 59 -10.74 -31.39 3.23
N GLU A 60 -10.71 -31.64 4.54
CA GLU A 60 -11.53 -30.89 5.48
C GLU A 60 -11.09 -29.43 5.37
N VAL A 61 -11.83 -28.67 4.56
CA VAL A 61 -11.74 -27.22 4.51
C VAL A 61 -12.12 -26.71 5.90
N LEU A 62 -11.14 -26.13 6.59
CA LEU A 62 -11.34 -25.44 7.85
C LEU A 62 -12.35 -24.32 7.64
N ASN A 63 -13.52 -24.53 8.23
CA ASN A 63 -14.67 -23.67 8.26
C ASN A 63 -14.40 -22.52 9.24
N GLU A 64 -13.90 -21.39 8.74
CA GLU A 64 -13.80 -20.16 9.53
C GLU A 64 -15.11 -19.36 9.37
N GLN A 65 -15.93 -19.45 10.41
CA GLN A 65 -17.16 -18.68 10.58
C GLN A 65 -16.83 -17.22 10.88
N ALA A 66 -17.00 -16.35 9.88
CA ALA A 66 -17.31 -14.95 10.10
C ALA A 66 -18.60 -14.61 9.34
N ASN A 67 -19.62 -14.15 10.06
CA ASN A 67 -20.87 -13.56 9.54
C ASN A 67 -21.92 -14.44 8.87
N GLY A 68 -21.99 -15.74 9.16
CA GLY A 68 -23.24 -16.50 9.00
C GLY A 68 -23.77 -16.65 7.56
N VAL A 69 -22.93 -16.48 6.54
CA VAL A 69 -23.30 -16.76 5.16
C VAL A 69 -22.64 -18.05 4.69
N PHE A 70 -23.39 -19.14 4.75
CA PHE A 70 -22.97 -20.47 4.32
C PHE A 70 -23.33 -20.66 2.83
N PHE A 71 -22.36 -20.78 1.94
CA PHE A 71 -22.59 -20.91 0.49
C PHE A 71 -22.17 -22.28 -0.06
N PRO A 72 -22.98 -23.35 0.07
CA PRO A 72 -22.63 -24.67 -0.45
C PRO A 72 -22.76 -24.81 -1.99
N ASN A 73 -23.01 -23.73 -2.73
CA ASN A 73 -23.53 -23.81 -4.11
C ASN A 73 -22.78 -22.98 -5.17
N ALA A 74 -21.61 -22.42 -4.82
CA ALA A 74 -20.95 -21.42 -5.64
C ALA A 74 -19.47 -21.78 -5.84
N ARG A 75 -18.97 -21.73 -7.08
CA ARG A 75 -17.57 -22.08 -7.41
C ARG A 75 -16.74 -20.80 -7.48
N ILE A 76 -15.61 -20.81 -6.78
CA ILE A 76 -14.60 -19.75 -6.86
C ILE A 76 -14.11 -19.63 -8.32
N SER A 77 -14.02 -18.40 -8.83
CA SER A 77 -13.48 -18.12 -10.15
C SER A 77 -11.98 -18.43 -10.24
N TYR A 78 -11.38 -18.36 -11.43
CA TYR A 78 -9.92 -18.53 -11.55
C TYR A 78 -9.11 -17.34 -10.99
N GLY A 79 -9.70 -16.16 -10.94
CA GLY A 79 -9.19 -15.01 -10.21
C GLY A 79 -9.34 -15.10 -8.69
N ASN A 80 -9.71 -16.27 -8.14
CA ASN A 80 -9.98 -16.49 -6.71
C ASN A 80 -11.11 -15.59 -6.16
N VAL A 81 -12.08 -15.21 -6.99
CA VAL A 81 -13.26 -14.47 -6.54
C VAL A 81 -14.34 -15.44 -6.10
N GLU A 82 -14.68 -15.38 -4.82
CA GLU A 82 -15.79 -16.14 -4.26
C GLU A 82 -17.12 -15.45 -4.62
N PRO A 83 -18.01 -16.13 -5.38
CA PRO A 83 -19.33 -15.59 -5.67
C PRO A 83 -20.24 -15.58 -4.45
N VAL A 84 -21.07 -14.56 -4.36
CA VAL A 84 -22.14 -14.48 -3.36
C VAL A 84 -23.50 -14.71 -4.01
N ILE A 85 -24.36 -15.44 -3.31
CA ILE A 85 -25.79 -15.47 -3.64
C ILE A 85 -26.44 -14.42 -2.76
N ILE A 86 -26.91 -13.33 -3.37
CA ILE A 86 -27.62 -12.28 -2.65
C ILE A 86 -29.12 -12.62 -2.59
N ASP A 87 -29.70 -12.51 -1.40
CA ASP A 87 -31.15 -12.63 -1.21
C ASP A 87 -31.89 -11.46 -1.87
N GLY A 88 -33.14 -11.66 -2.25
CA GLY A 88 -33.91 -10.64 -2.96
C GLY A 88 -35.30 -11.12 -3.37
N GLU A 89 -36.24 -10.19 -3.50
CA GLU A 89 -37.68 -10.43 -3.61
C GLU A 89 -38.07 -11.21 -4.88
N ASN A 90 -37.23 -11.18 -5.92
CA ASN A 90 -37.51 -11.84 -7.18
C ASN A 90 -37.25 -13.35 -7.11
N ASN A 91 -38.32 -14.15 -6.96
CA ASN A 91 -38.29 -15.60 -7.13
C ASN A 91 -37.59 -15.97 -8.45
N GLY A 92 -36.42 -16.59 -8.36
CA GLY A 92 -35.65 -17.02 -9.51
C GLY A 92 -34.30 -16.34 -9.72
N GLY A 93 -33.79 -15.50 -8.80
CA GLY A 93 -32.40 -15.02 -8.89
C GLY A 93 -32.13 -14.01 -10.01
N ASN A 94 -33.16 -13.36 -10.57
CA ASN A 94 -32.96 -12.18 -11.42
C ASN A 94 -32.58 -10.99 -10.54
N ARG A 95 -31.31 -10.92 -10.15
CA ARG A 95 -30.78 -9.80 -9.36
C ARG A 95 -30.56 -8.58 -10.23
N THR A 96 -30.72 -7.41 -9.64
CA THR A 96 -30.48 -6.10 -10.24
C THR A 96 -29.14 -5.54 -9.77
N CYS A 97 -28.56 -4.62 -10.55
CA CYS A 97 -27.35 -3.90 -10.14
C CYS A 97 -27.56 -3.11 -8.84
N ALA A 98 -28.78 -2.62 -8.57
CA ALA A 98 -29.11 -1.92 -7.34
C ALA A 98 -29.10 -2.86 -6.11
N GLU A 99 -29.65 -4.07 -6.24
CA GLU A 99 -29.58 -5.10 -5.18
C GLU A 99 -28.12 -5.50 -4.92
N VAL A 100 -27.30 -5.66 -5.97
CA VAL A 100 -25.87 -5.95 -5.81
C VAL A 100 -25.14 -4.80 -5.11
N ALA A 101 -25.39 -3.55 -5.51
CA ALA A 101 -24.78 -2.38 -4.88
C ALA A 101 -25.15 -2.29 -3.40
N ALA A 102 -26.43 -2.49 -3.06
CA ALA A 102 -26.91 -2.51 -1.69
C ALA A 102 -26.26 -3.63 -0.84
N ALA A 103 -26.15 -4.84 -1.39
CA ALA A 103 -25.52 -5.97 -0.70
C ALA A 103 -23.99 -5.81 -0.52
N ARG A 104 -23.37 -4.88 -1.24
CA ARG A 104 -21.94 -4.55 -1.13
C ARG A 104 -21.69 -3.22 -0.42
N GLU A 105 -22.75 -2.56 0.05
CA GLU A 105 -22.67 -1.26 0.74
C GLU A 105 -21.94 -0.19 -0.09
N ILE A 106 -22.11 -0.23 -1.41
CA ILE A 106 -21.52 0.74 -2.35
C ILE A 106 -22.58 1.66 -2.97
N PRO A 107 -22.20 2.84 -3.47
CA PRO A 107 -23.05 3.61 -4.36
C PRO A 107 -23.49 2.77 -5.58
N ASN A 108 -24.66 3.09 -6.14
CA ASN A 108 -25.16 2.40 -7.33
C ASN A 108 -24.12 2.39 -8.46
N PHE A 109 -24.05 1.27 -9.19
CA PHE A 109 -23.26 1.18 -10.41
C PHE A 109 -23.71 2.22 -11.44
N GLN A 110 -22.74 2.86 -12.10
CA GLN A 110 -23.03 3.89 -13.10
C GLN A 110 -23.64 3.31 -14.38
N TYR A 111 -23.23 2.09 -14.75
CA TYR A 111 -23.62 1.44 -15.99
C TYR A 111 -24.13 0.02 -15.75
N SER A 112 -25.02 -0.43 -16.64
CA SER A 112 -25.50 -1.81 -16.69
C SER A 112 -25.72 -2.27 -18.12
N SER A 113 -25.41 -3.53 -18.42
CA SER A 113 -25.83 -4.17 -19.68
C SER A 113 -27.35 -4.42 -19.74
N GLY A 114 -28.03 -4.33 -18.59
CA GLY A 114 -29.29 -4.99 -18.33
C GLY A 114 -29.17 -6.51 -18.51
N ARG A 115 -30.31 -7.20 -18.41
CA ARG A 115 -30.36 -8.64 -18.62
C ARG A 115 -30.10 -9.02 -20.08
N ILE A 116 -29.15 -9.91 -20.30
CA ILE A 116 -28.86 -10.52 -21.61
C ILE A 116 -29.13 -12.02 -21.51
N ASN A 117 -30.18 -12.51 -22.16
CA ASN A 117 -30.56 -13.92 -22.10
C ASN A 117 -29.56 -14.78 -22.88
N TYR A 118 -29.31 -16.00 -22.40
CA TYR A 118 -28.54 -17.02 -23.10
C TYR A 118 -29.50 -18.14 -23.54
N GLU A 119 -29.74 -18.23 -24.85
CA GLU A 119 -30.73 -19.12 -25.44
C GLU A 119 -30.15 -19.73 -26.73
N GLY A 120 -30.38 -21.02 -26.98
CA GLY A 120 -29.91 -21.67 -28.20
C GLY A 120 -28.39 -21.56 -28.43
N SER A 121 -27.62 -21.59 -27.34
CA SER A 121 -26.15 -21.43 -27.32
C SER A 121 -25.62 -20.04 -27.69
N ALA A 122 -26.47 -19.01 -27.69
CA ALA A 122 -26.07 -17.64 -28.00
C ALA A 122 -26.71 -16.63 -27.04
N PHE A 123 -26.08 -15.46 -26.91
CA PHE A 123 -26.67 -14.33 -26.19
C PHE A 123 -27.66 -13.58 -27.07
N SER A 124 -28.79 -13.15 -26.49
CA SER A 124 -29.91 -12.55 -27.21
C SER A 124 -29.62 -11.15 -27.78
N LYS A 125 -28.56 -10.49 -27.31
CA LYS A 125 -28.12 -9.16 -27.76
C LYS A 125 -26.61 -8.97 -27.48
N PRO A 126 -25.92 -8.04 -28.16
CA PRO A 126 -24.52 -7.75 -27.88
C PRO A 126 -24.30 -7.15 -26.49
N PHE A 127 -23.11 -7.34 -25.95
CA PHE A 127 -22.64 -6.69 -24.71
C PHE A 127 -22.20 -5.25 -24.97
N PRO A 128 -22.10 -4.40 -23.92
CA PRO A 128 -21.56 -3.05 -24.05
C PRO A 128 -20.15 -3.06 -24.67
N ALA A 129 -19.80 -1.98 -25.38
CA ALA A 129 -18.49 -1.85 -26.01
C ALA A 129 -17.35 -2.04 -25.02
N GLY A 130 -16.28 -2.70 -25.45
CA GLY A 130 -15.12 -3.03 -24.63
C GLY A 130 -15.19 -4.40 -23.96
N PHE A 131 -16.37 -4.99 -23.80
CA PHE A 131 -16.50 -6.33 -23.23
C PHE A 131 -16.29 -7.44 -24.27
N THR A 132 -15.47 -8.42 -23.91
CA THR A 132 -15.39 -9.72 -24.59
C THR A 132 -15.90 -10.79 -23.65
N ILE A 133 -17.00 -11.45 -24.01
CA ILE A 133 -17.64 -12.49 -23.19
C ILE A 133 -17.63 -13.82 -23.94
N THR A 134 -17.19 -14.88 -23.28
CA THR A 134 -17.27 -16.26 -23.78
C THR A 134 -17.92 -17.17 -22.75
N THR A 135 -18.57 -18.24 -23.21
CA THR A 135 -19.21 -19.20 -22.31
C THR A 135 -19.30 -20.59 -22.93
N ASP A 136 -19.24 -21.62 -22.08
CA ASP A 136 -19.53 -23.01 -22.44
C ASP A 136 -21.01 -23.41 -22.19
N GLY A 137 -21.85 -22.42 -21.82
CA GLY A 137 -23.25 -22.61 -21.43
C GLY A 137 -23.46 -22.79 -19.92
N THR A 138 -22.40 -22.85 -19.12
CA THR A 138 -22.47 -22.90 -17.65
C THR A 138 -21.45 -22.00 -16.95
N ASN A 139 -20.26 -21.85 -17.54
CA ASN A 139 -19.18 -20.99 -17.08
C ASN A 139 -19.06 -19.79 -18.02
N VAL A 140 -18.79 -18.63 -17.46
CA VAL A 140 -18.52 -17.39 -18.20
C VAL A 140 -17.07 -16.98 -18.00
N SER A 141 -16.44 -16.51 -19.08
CA SER A 141 -15.17 -15.80 -19.05
C SER A 141 -15.34 -14.44 -19.69
N TRP A 142 -14.64 -13.44 -19.13
CA TRP A 142 -14.78 -12.07 -19.56
C TRP A 142 -13.42 -11.37 -19.61
N SER A 143 -13.32 -10.40 -20.52
CA SER A 143 -12.35 -9.33 -20.43
C SER A 143 -12.99 -8.00 -20.80
N PHE A 144 -12.39 -6.90 -20.34
CA PHE A 144 -12.87 -5.56 -20.59
C PHE A 144 -11.74 -4.62 -20.96
N THR A 145 -11.88 -3.95 -22.10
CA THR A 145 -11.03 -2.83 -22.50
C THR A 145 -11.79 -1.53 -22.29
N PRO A 146 -11.44 -0.72 -21.28
CA PRO A 146 -12.13 0.55 -21.05
C PRO A 146 -11.89 1.55 -22.18
N PRO A 147 -12.79 2.54 -22.37
CA PRO A 147 -12.55 3.66 -23.27
C PRO A 147 -11.27 4.43 -22.90
N PRO A 148 -10.60 5.09 -23.86
CA PRO A 148 -9.41 5.90 -23.57
C PRO A 148 -9.66 6.94 -22.48
N GLY A 149 -8.75 6.99 -21.50
CA GLY A 149 -8.82 7.91 -20.35
C GLY A 149 -9.65 7.40 -19.16
N TYR A 150 -10.29 6.24 -19.29
CA TYR A 150 -11.08 5.62 -18.22
C TYR A 150 -10.47 4.30 -17.75
N CYS A 151 -10.65 4.02 -16.47
CA CYS A 151 -10.21 2.81 -15.79
C CYS A 151 -11.42 2.18 -15.07
N LEU A 152 -11.38 0.87 -14.82
CA LEU A 152 -12.43 0.21 -14.04
C LEU A 152 -12.32 0.62 -12.58
N ASP A 153 -13.42 1.08 -12.02
CA ASP A 153 -13.55 1.39 -10.59
C ASP A 153 -14.16 0.21 -9.81
N ALA A 154 -15.25 -0.34 -10.35
CA ALA A 154 -15.89 -1.54 -9.82
C ALA A 154 -16.65 -2.25 -10.94
N ILE A 155 -16.72 -3.59 -10.86
CA ILE A 155 -17.54 -4.40 -11.77
C ILE A 155 -18.13 -5.61 -11.07
N ALA A 156 -19.37 -5.95 -11.40
CA ALA A 156 -20.05 -7.15 -10.95
C ALA A 156 -20.72 -7.90 -12.10
N PHE A 157 -20.68 -9.23 -12.02
CA PHE A 157 -21.33 -10.14 -12.94
C PHE A 157 -22.39 -10.95 -12.20
N ILE A 158 -23.64 -10.83 -12.65
CA ILE A 158 -24.77 -11.62 -12.15
C ILE A 158 -24.96 -12.78 -13.12
N VAL A 159 -24.45 -13.95 -12.75
CA VAL A 159 -24.50 -15.18 -13.54
C VAL A 159 -25.71 -15.99 -13.10
N LYS A 160 -26.78 -15.93 -13.89
CA LYS A 160 -28.04 -16.56 -13.52
C LYS A 160 -28.18 -17.93 -14.17
N GLY A 161 -28.58 -18.91 -13.35
CA GLY A 161 -28.97 -20.25 -13.78
C GLY A 161 -30.05 -20.81 -12.86
N SER A 162 -31.01 -21.55 -13.43
CA SER A 162 -32.15 -22.11 -12.69
C SER A 162 -32.86 -21.04 -11.84
N ASN A 163 -33.07 -21.28 -10.55
CA ASN A 163 -33.80 -20.41 -9.63
C ASN A 163 -32.92 -19.40 -8.85
N ALA A 164 -31.62 -19.31 -9.16
CA ALA A 164 -30.67 -18.47 -8.43
C ALA A 164 -29.74 -17.68 -9.37
N ALA A 165 -28.89 -16.83 -8.79
CA ALA A 165 -27.75 -16.24 -9.48
C ALA A 165 -26.53 -16.16 -8.55
N ASN A 166 -25.36 -16.41 -9.13
CA ASN A 166 -24.08 -16.16 -8.49
C ASN A 166 -23.62 -14.75 -8.89
N VAL A 167 -23.23 -13.95 -7.91
CA VAL A 167 -22.71 -12.60 -8.14
C VAL A 167 -21.21 -12.59 -7.87
N TYR A 168 -20.43 -12.31 -8.91
CA TYR A 168 -18.99 -12.11 -8.82
C TYR A 168 -18.72 -10.62 -8.83
N TYR A 169 -18.02 -10.12 -7.82
CA TYR A 169 -17.69 -8.70 -7.70
C TYR A 169 -16.17 -8.52 -7.73
N TYR A 170 -15.72 -7.51 -8.47
CA TYR A 170 -14.33 -7.15 -8.62
C TYR A 170 -14.14 -5.68 -8.24
N GLY A 171 -13.07 -5.42 -7.51
CA GLY A 171 -12.60 -4.07 -7.22
C GLY A 171 -11.97 -3.39 -8.44
N PRO A 172 -11.30 -2.25 -8.23
CA PRO A 172 -10.72 -1.47 -9.31
C PRO A 172 -9.62 -2.23 -10.03
N ASP A 173 -9.41 -1.86 -11.31
CA ASP A 173 -8.28 -2.30 -12.13
C ASP A 173 -8.15 -3.82 -12.37
N ILE A 174 -9.25 -4.57 -12.21
CA ILE A 174 -9.35 -5.96 -12.68
C ILE A 174 -10.06 -5.97 -14.04
N TYR A 175 -9.37 -6.44 -15.07
CA TYR A 175 -9.83 -6.34 -16.46
C TYR A 175 -10.24 -7.68 -17.09
N GLU A 176 -10.04 -8.80 -16.40
CA GLU A 176 -10.42 -10.13 -16.88
C GLU A 176 -10.59 -11.13 -15.74
N ASP A 177 -11.45 -12.12 -15.95
CA ASP A 177 -11.53 -13.33 -15.14
C ASP A 177 -12.27 -14.43 -15.93
N SER A 178 -12.22 -15.65 -15.42
CA SER A 178 -12.86 -16.81 -16.02
C SER A 178 -13.44 -17.76 -14.98
N ARG A 179 -14.26 -18.69 -15.46
CA ARG A 179 -14.96 -19.67 -14.62
C ARG A 179 -15.95 -19.03 -13.65
N LEU A 180 -16.63 -17.98 -14.10
CA LEU A 180 -17.80 -17.47 -13.40
C LEU A 180 -18.95 -18.45 -13.67
N THR A 181 -19.16 -19.39 -12.76
CA THR A 181 -20.11 -20.50 -12.92
C THR A 181 -21.51 -20.10 -12.47
N SER A 182 -22.52 -20.53 -13.24
CA SER A 182 -23.94 -20.51 -12.83
C SER A 182 -24.17 -21.28 -11.52
N PRO A 183 -25.19 -20.93 -10.72
CA PRO A 183 -25.53 -21.65 -9.49
C PRO A 183 -25.81 -23.14 -9.73
N ASN A 184 -25.62 -23.95 -8.70
CA ASN A 184 -25.99 -25.36 -8.77
C ASN A 184 -27.51 -25.55 -8.99
N ASN A 185 -27.86 -26.54 -9.81
CA ASN A 185 -29.21 -27.06 -9.96
C ASN A 185 -29.55 -28.04 -8.82
N ALA A 186 -30.79 -28.55 -8.80
CA ALA A 186 -31.25 -29.47 -7.76
C ALA A 186 -30.44 -30.78 -7.65
N SER A 187 -29.69 -31.14 -8.69
CA SER A 187 -28.80 -32.32 -8.72
C SER A 187 -27.36 -32.01 -8.27
N GLY A 188 -27.07 -30.78 -7.82
CA GLY A 188 -25.76 -30.37 -7.30
C GLY A 188 -24.71 -30.00 -8.36
N GLY A 189 -25.04 -30.09 -9.65
CA GLY A 189 -24.18 -29.61 -10.75
C GLY A 189 -24.54 -28.20 -11.18
N ALA A 190 -23.64 -27.49 -11.87
CA ALA A 190 -23.93 -26.15 -12.38
C ALA A 190 -25.18 -26.15 -13.29
N ALA A 191 -26.09 -25.22 -13.06
CA ALA A 191 -27.24 -25.01 -13.93
C ALA A 191 -26.80 -24.41 -15.28
N GLY A 192 -27.59 -24.67 -16.32
CA GLY A 192 -27.43 -23.95 -17.59
C GLY A 192 -27.58 -22.45 -17.38
N LEU A 193 -26.67 -21.68 -17.98
CA LEU A 193 -26.71 -20.22 -18.00
C LEU A 193 -28.02 -19.77 -18.65
N SER A 194 -28.80 -18.97 -17.92
CA SER A 194 -30.07 -18.43 -18.39
C SER A 194 -29.94 -16.99 -18.85
N ASN A 195 -29.16 -16.19 -18.13
CA ASN A 195 -28.79 -14.84 -18.53
C ASN A 195 -27.55 -14.35 -17.78
N LEU A 196 -26.94 -13.31 -18.33
CA LEU A 196 -25.84 -12.58 -17.73
C LEU A 196 -26.24 -11.10 -17.62
N THR A 197 -25.93 -10.49 -16.48
CA THR A 197 -26.00 -9.03 -16.29
C THR A 197 -24.65 -8.52 -15.80
N ILE A 198 -24.16 -7.46 -16.42
CA ILE A 198 -22.93 -6.77 -16.04
C ILE A 198 -23.31 -5.43 -15.43
N CYS A 199 -22.75 -5.12 -14.26
CA CYS A 199 -22.89 -3.86 -13.54
C CYS A 199 -21.49 -3.27 -13.37
N TYR A 200 -21.25 -2.02 -13.79
CA TYR A 200 -19.90 -1.48 -13.73
C TYR A 200 -19.89 0.04 -13.56
N THR A 201 -18.80 0.52 -12.97
CA THR A 201 -18.50 1.94 -12.80
C THR A 201 -17.12 2.21 -13.38
N LEU A 202 -17.01 3.30 -14.13
CA LEU A 202 -15.75 3.77 -14.68
C LEU A 202 -15.31 5.02 -13.91
N ARG A 203 -14.00 5.14 -13.72
CA ARG A 203 -13.35 6.34 -13.20
C ARG A 203 -12.40 6.90 -14.25
N LEU A 204 -12.03 8.16 -14.14
CA LEU A 204 -10.89 8.67 -14.91
C LEU A 204 -9.63 7.92 -14.44
N CYS A 205 -8.79 7.48 -15.38
CA CYS A 205 -7.53 6.88 -15.00
C CYS A 205 -6.70 7.89 -14.18
N GLY A 206 -6.15 7.44 -13.05
CA GLY A 206 -5.44 8.30 -12.09
C GLY A 206 -6.32 8.93 -11.01
N ASP A 207 -7.65 8.79 -11.09
CA ASP A 207 -8.59 9.22 -10.05
C ASP A 207 -8.70 8.13 -8.97
N VAL A 208 -7.61 7.90 -8.24
CA VAL A 208 -7.67 7.16 -6.97
C VAL A 208 -8.16 8.16 -5.94
N LYS A 209 -9.22 7.87 -5.19
CA LYS A 209 -9.66 8.75 -4.08
C LYS A 209 -8.55 8.73 -3.03
N GLU A 210 -7.62 9.67 -3.13
CA GLU A 210 -6.53 9.82 -2.18
C GLU A 210 -7.03 10.67 -1.02
N CYS A 211 -7.16 10.04 0.14
CA CYS A 211 -7.43 10.78 1.37
C CYS A 211 -6.11 11.24 1.97
N PHE A 212 -6.11 12.45 2.52
CA PHE A 212 -4.94 13.05 3.12
C PHE A 212 -5.25 13.50 4.53
N ARG A 213 -4.28 13.34 5.43
CA ARG A 213 -4.31 13.89 6.77
C ARG A 213 -3.25 14.96 6.92
N ASP A 214 -3.67 16.12 7.41
CA ASP A 214 -2.78 17.25 7.68
C ASP A 214 -1.72 16.86 8.73
N GLU A 215 -0.48 17.23 8.47
CA GLU A 215 0.70 16.94 9.28
C GLU A 215 1.66 18.13 9.26
N THR A 216 2.62 18.12 10.17
CA THR A 216 3.81 18.96 10.04
C THR A 216 4.94 18.13 9.45
N ALA A 217 5.77 18.75 8.60
CA ALA A 217 6.89 18.07 7.95
C ALA A 217 8.21 18.84 8.09
N TRP A 218 9.31 18.10 8.23
CA TRP A 218 10.66 18.65 8.39
C TRP A 218 11.66 17.94 7.48
N ALA A 219 12.56 18.72 6.89
CA ALA A 219 13.71 18.16 6.17
C ALA A 219 14.62 17.41 7.14
N PHE A 220 15.01 16.18 6.78
CA PHE A 220 15.75 15.27 7.64
C PHE A 220 17.15 15.82 7.97
N GLY A 221 17.48 15.81 9.25
CA GLY A 221 18.74 16.36 9.75
C GLY A 221 18.92 16.22 11.26
N SER A 222 19.71 17.11 11.85
CA SER A 222 19.95 17.14 13.30
C SER A 222 18.76 17.76 14.04
N LYS A 223 18.42 17.27 15.23
CA LYS A 223 17.31 17.81 16.03
C LYS A 223 17.66 19.17 16.64
N TYR A 224 16.69 20.09 16.69
CA TYR A 224 16.82 21.32 17.49
C TYR A 224 16.97 21.03 18.98
N ILE A 225 16.16 20.11 19.52
CA ILE A 225 16.24 19.67 20.91
C ILE A 225 16.11 18.16 21.02
N THR A 226 16.70 17.59 22.07
CA THR A 226 16.75 16.13 22.24
C THR A 226 15.43 15.53 22.71
N ARG A 227 14.59 16.30 23.43
CA ARG A 227 13.35 15.81 24.06
C ARG A 227 12.19 16.77 23.83
N GLY A 228 11.01 16.24 23.51
CA GLY A 228 9.73 16.98 23.46
C GLY A 228 9.35 17.54 22.09
N ASN A 229 10.31 17.73 21.18
CA ASN A 229 10.05 18.14 19.79
C ASN A 229 10.94 17.32 18.84
N TRP A 230 10.44 17.10 17.64
CA TRP A 230 11.07 16.30 16.59
C TRP A 230 11.61 17.14 15.42
N ALA A 231 11.44 18.47 15.46
CA ALA A 231 11.95 19.39 14.47
C ALA A 231 13.45 19.21 14.24
N THR A 232 13.85 19.29 12.98
CA THR A 232 15.22 19.09 12.52
C THR A 232 15.72 20.27 11.69
N TYR A 233 17.03 20.43 11.65
CA TYR A 233 17.73 21.31 10.74
C TYR A 233 18.80 20.54 9.96
N VAL A 234 19.07 21.01 8.75
CA VAL A 234 20.03 20.42 7.83
C VAL A 234 21.31 21.24 7.88
N GLN A 235 22.45 20.61 8.19
CA GLN A 235 23.76 21.22 7.96
C GLN A 235 24.05 21.23 6.45
N TYR A 236 24.46 22.38 5.94
CA TYR A 236 24.77 22.61 4.54
C TYR A 236 26.24 23.04 4.40
N SER A 237 26.93 22.49 3.41
CA SER A 237 28.39 22.68 3.22
C SER A 237 28.74 23.19 1.83
N ASN A 238 27.85 23.99 1.23
CA ASN A 238 28.01 24.58 -0.10
C ASN A 238 28.28 23.56 -1.22
N VAL A 239 27.63 22.40 -1.12
CA VAL A 239 27.64 21.34 -2.14
C VAL A 239 26.22 20.84 -2.30
N VAL A 240 25.89 20.29 -3.49
CA VAL A 240 24.56 19.72 -3.71
C VAL A 240 24.27 18.67 -2.64
N LYS A 241 23.15 18.83 -1.94
CA LYS A 241 22.74 17.94 -0.85
C LYS A 241 21.25 17.68 -0.93
N THR A 242 20.86 16.41 -0.94
CA THR A 242 19.46 15.99 -0.88
C THR A 242 19.22 15.25 0.43
N VAL A 243 18.12 15.59 1.10
CA VAL A 243 17.64 14.92 2.31
C VAL A 243 16.16 14.59 2.17
N LYS A 244 15.67 13.60 2.92
CA LYS A 244 14.25 13.26 2.98
C LYS A 244 13.41 14.36 3.63
N LEU A 245 12.15 14.43 3.27
CA LEU A 245 11.13 15.23 3.94
C LEU A 245 10.17 14.30 4.67
N PHE A 246 10.14 14.38 6.01
CA PHE A 246 9.27 13.52 6.82
C PHE A 246 8.09 14.30 7.36
N ALA A 247 6.87 13.85 7.06
CA ALA A 247 5.63 14.27 7.72
C ALA A 247 5.35 13.41 8.96
N GLY A 248 4.81 14.01 10.01
CA GLY A 248 4.38 13.27 11.20
C GLY A 248 5.49 12.39 11.81
N GLN A 249 6.74 12.89 11.83
CA GLN A 249 7.97 12.22 12.29
C GLN A 249 8.53 11.12 11.40
N THR A 250 7.71 10.28 10.78
CA THR A 250 8.19 9.02 10.17
C THR A 250 7.76 8.80 8.73
N TYR A 251 6.82 9.58 8.19
CA TYR A 251 6.29 9.35 6.85
C TYR A 251 7.10 10.09 5.79
N ASP A 252 7.82 9.35 4.94
CA ASP A 252 8.58 9.93 3.84
C ASP A 252 7.61 10.46 2.76
N ILE A 253 7.52 11.77 2.65
CA ILE A 253 6.62 12.46 1.71
C ILE A 253 7.38 13.17 0.59
N GLY A 254 8.69 12.96 0.48
CA GLY A 254 9.47 13.60 -0.57
C GLY A 254 10.92 13.90 -0.20
N ASN A 255 11.51 14.83 -0.94
CA ASN A 255 12.91 15.23 -0.79
C ASN A 255 13.05 16.75 -0.75
N VAL A 256 14.10 17.21 -0.05
CA VAL A 256 14.58 18.59 -0.10
C VAL A 256 16.00 18.60 -0.63
N THR A 257 16.23 19.31 -1.72
CA THR A 257 17.54 19.44 -2.37
C THR A 257 18.06 20.86 -2.24
N PHE A 258 19.30 21.00 -1.80
CA PHE A 258 20.03 22.25 -1.67
C PHE A 258 21.09 22.31 -2.77
N THR A 259 21.05 23.31 -3.63
CA THR A 259 21.98 23.49 -4.77
C THR A 259 22.68 24.85 -4.65
N PRO A 260 24.03 24.91 -4.69
CA PRO A 260 24.74 26.20 -4.70
C PRO A 260 24.25 27.08 -5.86
N SER A 261 23.94 28.35 -5.57
CA SER A 261 23.50 29.32 -6.58
C SER A 261 24.17 30.67 -6.34
N GLY A 262 25.36 30.90 -6.90
CA GLY A 262 26.11 32.15 -6.70
C GLY A 262 26.57 32.34 -5.25
N ASP A 263 26.07 33.37 -4.57
CA ASP A 263 26.24 33.60 -3.11
C ASP A 263 25.05 33.08 -2.29
N ASP A 264 24.07 32.50 -2.96
CA ASP A 264 22.84 31.96 -2.40
C ASP A 264 22.83 30.42 -2.46
N VAL A 265 21.71 29.85 -2.04
CA VAL A 265 21.34 28.45 -2.24
C VAL A 265 19.95 28.37 -2.84
N GLU A 266 19.79 27.52 -3.86
CA GLU A 266 18.48 27.09 -4.33
C GLU A 266 18.02 25.89 -3.48
N ILE A 267 16.81 25.98 -2.93
CA ILE A 267 16.17 24.91 -2.18
C ILE A 267 14.95 24.43 -2.98
N LYS A 268 15.01 23.17 -3.43
CA LYS A 268 13.92 22.48 -4.12
C LYS A 268 13.24 21.48 -3.16
N ILE A 269 11.95 21.63 -2.96
CA ILE A 269 11.08 20.71 -2.22
C ILE A 269 10.26 19.92 -3.23
N GLU A 270 10.43 18.61 -3.27
CA GLU A 270 9.77 17.72 -4.24
C GLU A 270 9.00 16.65 -3.46
N LEU A 271 7.68 16.76 -3.48
CA LEU A 271 6.76 15.80 -2.84
C LEU A 271 6.54 14.59 -3.75
N ASN A 272 6.41 13.40 -3.14
CA ASN A 272 6.04 12.15 -3.81
C ASN A 272 4.51 11.94 -3.77
N GLU A 273 4.03 10.81 -4.31
CA GLU A 273 2.60 10.44 -4.31
C GLU A 273 1.97 10.34 -2.90
N PHE A 274 2.78 10.25 -1.85
CA PHE A 274 2.29 10.16 -0.46
C PHE A 274 2.20 11.52 0.24
N GLY A 275 2.52 12.62 -0.44
CA GLY A 275 2.61 13.96 0.13
C GLY A 275 1.96 15.04 -0.71
N ARG A 276 1.30 16.00 -0.06
CA ARG A 276 0.85 17.25 -0.69
C ARG A 276 1.09 18.45 0.21
N PHE A 277 1.13 19.65 -0.35
CA PHE A 277 1.10 20.87 0.45
C PHE A 277 -0.30 21.10 1.03
N GLN A 278 -0.39 21.57 2.28
CA GLN A 278 -1.67 22.05 2.82
C GLN A 278 -2.08 23.36 2.14
N ASP A 279 -3.39 23.56 1.96
CA ASP A 279 -3.94 24.78 1.36
C ASP A 279 -4.07 25.92 2.39
N ILE A 280 -2.92 26.38 2.88
CA ILE A 280 -2.80 27.50 3.81
C ILE A 280 -1.88 28.59 3.25
N ALA A 281 -1.99 29.82 3.76
CA ALA A 281 -1.27 30.98 3.22
C ALA A 281 0.26 30.89 3.31
N GLU A 282 0.77 30.16 4.31
CA GLU A 282 2.19 29.91 4.50
C GLU A 282 2.38 28.42 4.79
N ASN A 283 2.59 27.61 3.77
CA ASN A 283 2.80 26.16 3.90
C ASN A 283 4.27 25.75 3.72
N VAL A 284 5.14 26.67 3.28
CA VAL A 284 6.60 26.48 3.25
C VAL A 284 7.25 27.57 4.09
N LYS A 285 8.08 27.16 5.05
CA LYS A 285 8.77 28.04 5.99
C LYS A 285 10.24 27.60 6.09
N ILE A 286 11.16 28.48 5.71
CA ILE A 286 12.60 28.20 5.72
C ILE A 286 13.30 29.23 6.59
N GLN A 287 14.23 28.77 7.42
CA GLN A 287 15.12 29.61 8.20
C GLN A 287 16.57 29.18 7.99
N GLY A 288 17.40 30.12 7.56
CA GLY A 288 18.84 29.94 7.51
C GLY A 288 19.53 30.39 8.80
N TYR A 289 20.63 29.72 9.15
CA TYR A 289 21.45 30.02 10.32
C TYR A 289 22.95 30.00 10.00
N ALA A 290 23.67 31.05 10.38
CA ALA A 290 25.11 31.12 10.22
C ALA A 290 25.87 30.17 11.17
N LEU A 291 25.31 29.94 12.36
CA LEU A 291 25.83 29.03 13.38
C LEU A 291 24.81 27.91 13.63
N ILE A 292 25.23 26.88 14.36
CA ILE A 292 24.31 25.83 14.82
C ILE A 292 23.12 26.51 15.53
N PRO A 293 21.86 26.18 15.17
CA PRO A 293 20.70 26.77 15.82
C PRO A 293 20.71 26.53 17.33
N ALA A 294 20.15 27.47 18.09
CA ALA A 294 20.01 27.31 19.53
C ALA A 294 19.21 26.05 19.87
N ALA A 295 19.60 25.37 20.96
CA ALA A 295 18.94 24.15 21.44
C ALA A 295 17.60 24.46 22.10
N THR A 296 16.66 25.01 21.33
CA THR A 296 15.32 25.44 21.73
C THR A 296 14.30 25.02 20.69
N ASN A 297 13.03 24.93 21.07
CA ASN A 297 11.94 24.68 20.12
C ASN A 297 11.92 25.77 19.03
N PRO A 298 11.99 25.41 17.75
CA PRO A 298 11.80 26.39 16.70
C PRO A 298 10.33 26.83 16.66
N SER A 299 10.12 28.08 16.26
CA SER A 299 8.80 28.64 15.98
C SER A 299 8.70 28.94 14.48
N PRO A 300 8.28 27.97 13.63
CA PRO A 300 8.27 28.15 12.18
C PRO A 300 7.51 29.41 11.73
N GLY A 301 6.42 29.79 12.42
CA GLY A 301 5.66 31.02 12.11
C GLY A 301 6.47 32.32 12.25
N LEU A 302 7.59 32.29 12.99
CA LEU A 302 8.52 33.40 13.18
C LEU A 302 9.76 33.30 12.27
N PHE A 303 9.82 32.32 11.36
CA PHE A 303 10.92 32.24 10.40
C PHE A 303 10.89 33.47 9.47
N THR A 304 12.08 34.03 9.22
CA THR A 304 12.24 35.29 8.48
C THR A 304 12.99 35.13 7.17
N THR A 305 13.73 34.03 6.97
CA THR A 305 14.47 33.82 5.72
C THR A 305 13.53 33.65 4.53
N HIS A 306 12.50 32.81 4.66
CA HIS A 306 11.50 32.63 3.61
C HIS A 306 10.20 32.03 4.15
N LYS A 307 9.07 32.57 3.70
CA LYS A 307 7.74 32.01 3.93
C LYS A 307 6.88 32.23 2.69
N ALA A 308 6.19 31.19 2.24
CA ALA A 308 5.35 31.26 1.06
C ALA A 308 4.26 30.19 1.04
N LYS A 309 3.31 30.35 0.11
CA LYS A 309 2.39 29.32 -0.32
C LYS A 309 2.95 28.61 -1.56
N ALA A 310 3.29 27.34 -1.41
CA ALA A 310 3.49 26.42 -2.52
C ALA A 310 2.13 25.86 -2.98
N THR A 311 1.84 25.96 -4.28
CA THR A 311 0.61 25.41 -4.88
C THR A 311 0.87 24.13 -5.68
N GLU A 312 2.13 23.86 -6.02
CA GLU A 312 2.54 22.72 -6.84
C GLU A 312 3.89 22.16 -6.38
N SER A 313 4.12 20.90 -6.70
CA SER A 313 5.40 20.20 -6.51
C SER A 313 6.03 19.94 -7.88
N PRO A 314 7.34 20.19 -8.07
CA PRO A 314 8.28 20.70 -7.07
C PRO A 314 8.10 22.19 -6.79
N TYR A 315 8.40 22.59 -5.55
CA TYR A 315 8.51 23.99 -5.13
C TYR A 315 9.98 24.40 -5.01
N THR A 316 10.36 25.51 -5.64
CA THR A 316 11.75 25.99 -5.63
C THR A 316 11.84 27.43 -5.12
N VAL A 317 12.87 27.72 -4.32
CA VAL A 317 13.19 29.07 -3.85
C VAL A 317 14.70 29.27 -3.76
N VAL A 318 15.16 30.50 -4.03
CA VAL A 318 16.54 30.92 -3.79
C VAL A 318 16.59 31.78 -2.53
N VAL A 319 17.46 31.43 -1.59
CA VAL A 319 17.64 32.14 -0.32
C VAL A 319 19.13 32.39 -0.04
N PRO A 320 19.49 33.38 0.80
CA PRO A 320 20.88 33.62 1.16
C PRO A 320 21.57 32.36 1.69
N ARG A 321 22.87 32.24 1.42
CA ARG A 321 23.66 31.10 1.90
C ARG A 321 23.91 31.17 3.40
N PHE A 322 23.64 30.06 4.07
CA PHE A 322 23.86 29.80 5.49
C PHE A 322 24.47 28.41 5.68
N ASN A 323 24.99 28.14 6.88
CA ASN A 323 25.60 26.86 7.21
C ASN A 323 24.57 25.82 7.65
N TYR A 324 23.38 26.25 8.07
CA TYR A 324 22.30 25.38 8.52
C TYR A 324 20.94 25.92 8.06
N TYR A 325 20.00 25.01 7.78
CA TYR A 325 18.64 25.35 7.36
C TYR A 325 17.60 24.55 8.13
N GLY A 326 16.64 25.24 8.73
CA GLY A 326 15.35 24.65 9.10
C GLY A 326 14.41 24.76 7.91
N VAL A 327 13.95 23.63 7.38
CA VAL A 327 12.95 23.58 6.31
C VAL A 327 11.72 22.89 6.87
N HIS A 328 10.67 23.67 7.09
CA HIS A 328 9.38 23.23 7.61
C HIS A 328 8.32 23.35 6.51
N VAL A 329 7.52 22.31 6.36
CA VAL A 329 6.41 22.27 5.41
C VAL A 329 5.13 21.86 6.16
N ASP A 330 4.08 22.65 6.00
CA ASP A 330 2.72 22.24 6.38
C ASP A 330 2.21 21.37 5.23
N ALA A 331 2.35 20.06 5.41
CA ALA A 331 2.06 19.06 4.40
C ALA A 331 0.88 18.20 4.85
N ALA A 332 0.29 17.46 3.94
CA ALA A 332 -0.62 16.38 4.29
C ALA A 332 -0.04 15.08 3.74
N ARG A 333 -0.17 14.01 4.52
CA ARG A 333 0.25 12.66 4.12
C ARG A 333 -0.94 11.86 3.63
N ALA A 334 -0.72 10.97 2.66
CA ALA A 334 -1.72 10.02 2.23
C ALA A 334 -2.17 9.12 3.41
N VAL A 335 -3.47 8.85 3.45
CA VAL A 335 -4.14 7.94 4.39
C VAL A 335 -5.19 7.15 3.62
N GLU A 336 -5.56 5.99 4.16
CA GLU A 336 -6.74 5.27 3.69
C GLU A 336 -7.98 6.16 3.84
N CYS A 337 -8.82 6.17 2.81
CA CYS A 337 -10.08 6.86 2.88
C CYS A 337 -11.01 6.20 3.89
N PRO A 338 -11.84 6.97 4.62
CA PRO A 338 -12.92 6.41 5.40
C PRO A 338 -13.75 5.47 4.51
N THR A 339 -13.93 4.25 4.96
CA THR A 339 -14.96 3.34 4.44
C THR A 339 -16.29 3.86 4.98
N ASP A 340 -17.16 4.35 4.10
CA ASP A 340 -18.48 4.87 4.47
C ASP A 340 -19.38 3.79 5.08
#